data_AF-A0A8B6UKK9-F1
#
_entry.id   AF-A0A8B6UKK9-F1
#
_cell.length_a   1.000
_cell.length_b   1.000
_cell.length_c   1.000
_cell.angle_alpha   90.00
_cell.angle_beta   90.00
_cell.angle_gamma   90.00
#
_symmetry.space_group_name_H-M   'P 1'
#
loop_
_entity.id
_entity.type
_entity.pdbx_description
1 polymer ?
#
loop_
_entity_poly.entity_id
_entity_poly.type
_entity_poly.pdbx_seq_one_letter_code
_entity_poly.pdbx_strand_id
1 'polypeptide(L)'
;MMPRVADPQPISQIRLPSLVIAIAIMLACTLYPPMMAAADGRPDHALATALFAAMSVAFVRGVGFVPRTLVWRWLFSGWTCLATLAVAGWVRFLH
;
A
#
# COMPACT_ATOMS: atom_id res chain seq x y z
N MET A 1 9.18 -8.74 44.37
CA MET A 1 9.09 -8.80 42.89
C MET A 1 7.88 -7.95 42.49
N MET A 2 8.06 -6.68 42.14
CA MET A 2 6.94 -5.81 41.76
C MET A 2 6.48 -6.17 40.34
N PRO A 3 5.17 -6.35 40.08
CA PRO A 3 4.68 -6.57 38.72
C PRO A 3 4.99 -5.33 37.88
N ARG A 4 5.75 -5.52 36.79
CA ARG A 4 6.00 -4.47 35.80
C ARG A 4 4.65 -4.10 35.18
N VAL A 5 4.12 -2.93 35.55
CA VAL A 5 2.97 -2.33 34.86
C VAL A 5 3.38 -2.18 33.40
N ALA A 6 2.71 -2.92 32.51
CA ALA A 6 2.97 -2.80 31.08
C ALA A 6 2.52 -1.40 30.65
N ASP A 7 3.41 -0.63 30.03
CA ASP A 7 3.04 0.64 29.42
C ASP A 7 1.88 0.43 28.43
N PRO A 8 0.89 1.35 28.37
CA PRO A 8 -0.20 1.27 27.41
C PRO A 8 0.40 1.11 26.01
N GLN A 9 0.12 -0.03 25.36
CA GLN A 9 0.51 -0.21 23.97
C GLN A 9 -0.19 0.89 23.16
N PRO A 10 0.54 1.68 22.35
CA PRO A 10 -0.08 2.72 21.56
C PRO A 10 -1.17 2.09 20.69
N ILE A 11 -2.40 2.57 20.85
CA ILE A 11 -3.55 2.08 20.11
C ILE A 11 -3.26 2.29 18.63
N SER A 12 -3.19 1.19 17.88
CA SER A 12 -3.05 1.20 16.41
C SER A 12 -4.23 1.96 15.81
N GLN A 13 -4.00 3.20 15.37
CA GLN A 13 -5.03 4.02 14.74
C GLN A 13 -5.14 3.71 13.25
N ILE A 14 -6.38 3.56 12.79
CA ILE A 14 -6.71 3.41 11.36
C ILE A 14 -6.23 4.65 10.64
N ARG A 15 -5.43 4.46 9.58
CA ARG A 15 -4.99 5.54 8.69
C ARG A 15 -5.90 5.60 7.48
N LEU A 16 -7.01 6.31 7.67
CA LEU A 16 -8.02 6.57 6.65
C LEU A 16 -7.47 6.92 5.25
N PRO A 17 -6.50 7.85 5.08
CA PRO A 17 -6.02 8.18 3.74
C PRO A 17 -5.34 7.00 3.03
N SER A 18 -4.56 6.19 3.77
CA SER A 18 -3.92 5.00 3.23
C SER A 18 -4.95 3.92 2.88
N LEU A 19 -5.99 3.78 3.72
CA LEU A 19 -7.08 2.84 3.47
C LEU A 19 -7.88 3.23 2.23
N VAL A 20 -8.17 4.52 2.04
CA VAL A 20 -8.86 5.05 0.86
C VAL A 20 -8.05 4.75 -0.41
N ILE A 21 -6.73 4.93 -0.39
CA ILE A 21 -5.86 4.58 -1.54
C ILE A 21 -5.94 3.09 -1.84
N ALA A 22 -5.87 2.22 -0.83
CA ALA A 22 -5.97 0.78 -1.01
C ALA A 22 -7.31 0.38 -1.66
N ILE A 23 -8.42 0.94 -1.16
CA ILE A 23 -9.76 0.71 -1.68
C ILE A 23 -9.88 1.25 -3.12
N ALA A 24 -9.32 2.41 -3.41
CA ALA A 24 -9.34 2.99 -4.75
C ALA A 24 -8.62 2.08 -5.75
N ILE A 25 -7.42 1.57 -5.41
CA ILE A 25 -6.68 0.64 -6.27
C ILE A 25 -7.47 -0.67 -6.45
N MET A 26 -8.04 -1.21 -5.37
CA MET A 26 -8.88 -2.42 -5.41
C MET A 26 -10.06 -2.25 -6.37
N LEU A 27 -10.78 -1.12 -6.26
CA LEU A 27 -11.92 -0.82 -7.12
C LEU A 27 -11.47 -0.61 -8.57
N ALA A 28 -10.40 0.14 -8.81
CA ALA A 28 -9.89 0.39 -10.16
C ALA A 28 -9.52 -0.92 -10.88
N CYS A 29 -8.77 -1.80 -10.23
CA CYS A 29 -8.36 -3.08 -10.81
C CYS A 29 -9.55 -4.02 -11.05
N THR A 30 -10.57 -3.97 -10.20
CA THR A 30 -11.75 -4.85 -10.29
C THR A 30 -12.75 -4.35 -11.33
N LEU A 31 -12.99 -3.04 -11.36
CA LEU A 31 -14.02 -2.42 -12.19
C LEU A 31 -13.51 -2.08 -13.60
N TYR A 32 -12.20 -1.86 -13.77
CA TYR A 32 -11.59 -1.52 -15.05
C TYR A 32 -10.28 -2.30 -15.31
N PRO A 33 -10.37 -3.63 -15.54
CA PRO A 33 -9.21 -4.46 -15.90
C PRO A 33 -8.40 -3.99 -17.12
N PRO A 34 -8.99 -3.35 -18.16
CA PRO A 34 -8.23 -2.85 -19.30
C PRO A 34 -7.15 -1.82 -18.93
N MET A 35 -7.22 -1.19 -17.75
CA MET A 35 -6.14 -0.32 -17.25
C MET A 35 -4.81 -1.07 -17.08
N MET A 36 -4.88 -2.38 -16.89
CA MET A 36 -3.76 -3.29 -16.69
C MET A 36 -3.36 -4.03 -17.97
N ALA A 37 -3.87 -3.59 -19.12
CA ALA A 37 -3.48 -4.10 -20.42
C ALA A 37 -2.48 -3.14 -21.07
N ALA A 38 -1.46 -3.70 -21.73
CA ALA A 38 -0.54 -2.97 -22.56
C ALA A 38 -1.22 -2.54 -23.89
N ALA A 39 -0.59 -1.62 -24.62
CA ALA A 39 -1.11 -1.07 -25.87
C ALA A 39 -1.33 -2.14 -26.98
N ASP A 40 -0.69 -3.30 -26.85
CA ASP A 40 -0.86 -4.47 -27.72
C ASP A 40 -2.03 -5.39 -27.30
N GLY A 41 -2.78 -5.00 -26.26
CA GLY A 41 -3.91 -5.76 -25.71
C GLY A 41 -3.49 -6.91 -24.80
N ARG A 42 -2.19 -7.11 -24.54
CA ARG A 42 -1.70 -8.14 -23.61
C ARG A 42 -1.81 -7.66 -22.16
N PRO A 43 -1.95 -8.58 -21.19
CA PRO A 43 -1.86 -8.22 -19.78
C PRO A 43 -0.47 -7.66 -19.46
N ASP A 44 -0.43 -6.43 -18.94
CA ASP A 44 0.78 -5.82 -18.42
C ASP A 44 1.03 -6.31 -16.99
N HIS A 45 1.79 -7.39 -16.90
CA HIS A 45 2.15 -8.00 -15.62
C HIS A 45 2.99 -7.07 -14.73
N ALA A 46 3.77 -6.16 -15.31
CA ALA A 46 4.58 -5.23 -14.54
C ALA A 46 3.69 -4.20 -13.85
N LEU A 47 2.76 -3.59 -14.60
CA LEU A 47 1.79 -2.66 -14.07
C LEU A 47 0.86 -3.33 -13.05
N ALA A 48 0.40 -4.55 -13.33
CA ALA A 48 -0.38 -5.35 -12.39
C ALA A 48 0.36 -5.58 -11.07
N THR A 49 1.61 -6.02 -11.15
CA THR A 49 2.44 -6.29 -9.97
C THR A 49 2.65 -5.02 -9.16
N ALA A 50 2.92 -3.89 -9.81
CA ALA A 50 3.10 -2.60 -9.15
C ALA A 50 1.82 -2.14 -8.42
N LEU A 51 0.65 -2.26 -9.06
CA LEU A 51 -0.64 -1.91 -8.47
C LEU A 51 -0.97 -2.79 -7.27
N PHE A 52 -0.81 -4.11 -7.38
CA PHE A 52 -1.09 -5.01 -6.26
C PHE A 52 -0.11 -4.84 -5.11
N ALA A 53 1.18 -4.60 -5.39
CA ALA A 53 2.14 -4.26 -4.35
C ALA A 53 1.76 -2.96 -3.63
N ALA A 54 1.38 -1.91 -4.37
CA ALA A 54 0.91 -0.66 -3.80
C ALA A 54 -0.36 -0.85 -2.95
N MET A 55 -1.32 -1.65 -3.44
CA MET A 55 -2.54 -2.02 -2.73
C MET A 55 -2.23 -2.72 -1.39
N SER A 56 -1.32 -3.71 -1.39
CA SER A 56 -0.90 -4.40 -0.17
C SER A 56 -0.23 -3.45 0.83
N VAL A 57 0.66 -2.57 0.37
CA VAL A 57 1.32 -1.56 1.23
C VAL A 57 0.30 -0.62 1.85
N ALA A 58 -0.63 -0.12 1.03
CA ALA A 58 -1.67 0.80 1.46
C ALA A 58 -2.68 0.16 2.45
N PHE A 59 -3.03 -1.13 2.27
CA PHE A 59 -3.91 -1.85 3.20
C PHE A 59 -3.27 -2.06 4.57
N VAL A 60 -2.06 -2.63 4.60
CA VAL A 60 -1.34 -2.90 5.86
C VAL A 60 -1.15 -1.61 6.64
N ARG A 61 -0.78 -0.52 5.95
CA ARG A 61 -0.58 0.78 6.57
C ARG A 61 -1.91 1.46 6.96
N GLY A 62 -2.98 1.20 6.22
CA GLY A 62 -4.34 1.73 6.39
C GLY A 62 -5.08 1.15 7.60
N VAL A 63 -4.91 -0.15 7.88
CA VAL A 63 -5.48 -0.80 9.08
C VAL A 63 -4.74 -0.43 10.37
N GLY A 64 -3.66 0.36 10.27
CA GLY A 64 -2.85 0.78 11.42
C GLY A 64 -1.77 -0.23 11.82
N PHE A 65 -1.60 -1.34 11.07
CA PHE A 65 -0.61 -2.36 11.39
C PHE A 65 0.81 -1.75 11.39
N VAL A 66 1.49 -1.86 12.53
CA VAL A 66 2.90 -1.50 12.69
C VAL A 66 3.71 -2.79 12.79
N PRO A 67 4.46 -3.16 11.75
CA PRO A 67 5.27 -4.37 11.79
C PRO A 67 6.34 -4.30 12.88
N ARG A 68 6.61 -5.42 13.56
CA ARG A 68 7.66 -5.51 14.59
C ARG A 68 9.09 -5.50 14.03
N THR A 69 9.30 -6.05 12.83
CA THR A 69 10.62 -6.15 12.18
C THR A 69 11.01 -4.85 11.46
N LEU A 70 12.25 -4.39 11.66
CA LEU A 70 12.77 -3.11 11.15
C LEU A 70 12.67 -2.97 9.62
N VAL A 71 12.90 -4.06 8.89
CA VAL A 71 12.81 -4.10 7.42
C VAL A 71 11.39 -3.76 6.95
N TRP A 72 10.37 -4.35 7.58
CA TRP A 72 8.98 -4.04 7.28
C TRP A 72 8.58 -2.65 7.79
N ARG A 73 9.13 -2.16 8.91
CA ARG A 73 8.86 -0.78 9.35
C ARG A 73 9.32 0.26 8.34
N TRP A 74 10.43 -0.01 7.66
CA TRP A 74 10.92 0.81 6.55
C TRP A 74 10.01 0.70 5.33
N LEU A 75 9.63 -0.53 4.95
CA LEU A 75 8.78 -0.78 3.78
C LEU A 75 7.35 -0.21 3.93
N PHE A 76 6.82 -0.12 5.14
CA PHE A 76 5.48 0.40 5.44
C PHE A 76 5.50 1.78 6.14
N SER A 77 6.55 2.60 5.90
CA SER A 77 6.68 3.98 6.38
C SER A 77 5.81 5.00 5.62
N GLY A 78 5.68 6.23 6.12
CA GLY A 78 4.88 7.28 5.45
C GLY A 78 5.49 7.70 4.12
N TRP A 79 6.81 7.63 4.08
CA TRP A 79 7.64 7.83 2.91
C TRP A 79 7.39 6.78 1.84
N THR A 80 7.09 5.52 2.19
CA THR A 80 6.78 4.51 1.17
C THR A 80 5.41 4.69 0.55
N CYS A 81 4.42 5.22 1.26
CA CYS A 81 3.12 5.55 0.66
C CYS A 81 3.26 6.68 -0.39
N LEU A 82 4.00 7.74 -0.06
CA LEU A 82 4.37 8.80 -1.01
C LEU A 82 5.22 8.27 -2.17
N ALA A 83 6.19 7.40 -1.90
CA ALA A 83 7.04 6.80 -2.93
C ALA A 83 6.23 5.88 -3.86
N THR A 84 5.29 5.08 -3.35
CA THR A 84 4.43 4.25 -4.19
C THR A 84 3.48 5.07 -5.06
N LEU A 85 2.95 6.19 -4.54
CA LEU A 85 2.14 7.12 -5.33
C LEU A 85 2.97 7.82 -6.41
N ALA A 86 4.20 8.24 -6.07
CA ALA A 86 5.12 8.83 -7.03
C ALA A 86 5.53 7.83 -8.12
N VAL A 87 5.81 6.57 -7.76
CA VAL A 87 6.14 5.50 -8.71
C VAL A 87 4.95 5.16 -9.60
N ALA A 88 3.73 5.06 -9.04
CA ALA A 88 2.53 4.81 -9.83
C ALA A 88 2.25 5.95 -10.83
N GLY A 89 2.41 7.21 -10.40
CA GLY A 89 2.32 8.37 -11.28
C GLY A 89 3.38 8.37 -12.37
N TRP A 90 4.62 8.01 -12.02
CA TRP A 90 5.75 7.93 -12.95
C TRP A 90 5.55 6.86 -14.01
N VAL A 91 5.11 5.66 -13.63
CA VAL A 91 4.84 4.55 -14.56
C VAL A 91 3.71 4.91 -15.52
N ARG A 92 2.64 5.57 -15.03
CA ARG A 92 1.55 6.07 -15.89
C ARG A 92 1.98 7.19 -16.85
N PHE A 93 3.07 7.89 -16.57
CA PHE A 93 3.61 8.92 -17.46
C PHE A 93 4.56 8.35 -18.52
N LEU A 94 5.10 7.15 -18.30
CA LEU A 94 6.03 6.48 -19.21
C LEU A 94 5.34 5.51 -20.19
N HIS A 95 4.13 5.05 -19.86
CA HIS A 95 3.25 4.26 -20.73
C HIS A 95 2.17 5.17 -21.34
#